data_AF-A0A2K3LZ17-F1
#
_entry.id   AF-A0A2K3LZ17-F1
#
_cell.length_a   1.000
_cell.length_b   1.000
_cell.length_c   1.000
_cell.angle_alpha   90.00
_cell.angle_beta   90.00
_cell.angle_gamma   90.00
#
_symmetry.space_group_name_H-M   'P 1'
#
loop_
_entity.id
_entity.type
_entity.pdbx_description
1 polymer ?
#
loop_
_entity_poly.entity_id
_entity_poly.type
_entity_poly.pdbx_seq_one_letter_code
_entity_poly.pdbx_strand_id
1 'polypeptide(L)'
;MVRVKPGESALAFYTAENKSSTPITGVSTYNVTPMKAGVYFNKIQCFCFEEQRLLPGEQIDMPVFFYIDPEIEEDPKMDGINNIILSYTFFKVSEE
;
A
#
# COMPACT_ATOMS: atom_id res chain seq x y z
N MET A 1 -10.37 0.55 7.49
CA MET A 1 -9.50 -0.36 8.26
C MET A 1 -9.94 -1.78 7.94
N VAL A 2 -9.00 -2.65 7.56
CA VAL A 2 -9.27 -4.05 7.23
C VAL A 2 -8.79 -4.90 8.41
N ARG A 3 -9.60 -5.87 8.84
CA ARG A 3 -9.19 -6.88 9.83
C ARG A 3 -8.89 -8.16 9.08
N VAL A 4 -7.73 -8.74 9.34
CA VAL A 4 -7.23 -9.95 8.68
C VAL A 4 -6.61 -10.84 9.73
N LYS A 5 -6.68 -12.15 9.55
CA LYS A 5 -5.87 -13.07 10.36
C LYS A 5 -4.52 -13.30 9.67
N PRO A 6 -3.42 -13.45 10.43
CA PRO A 6 -2.18 -13.95 9.85
C PRO A 6 -2.42 -15.25 9.07
N GLY A 7 -1.80 -15.37 7.90
CA GLY A 7 -2.01 -16.44 6.93
C GLY A 7 -3.20 -16.23 5.96
N GLU A 8 -4.13 -15.33 6.26
CA GLU A 8 -5.23 -15.00 5.34
C GLU A 8 -4.83 -13.88 4.37
N SER A 9 -5.17 -14.08 3.10
CA SER A 9 -4.99 -13.06 2.07
C SER A 9 -6.12 -12.05 2.08
N ALA A 10 -5.79 -10.78 1.84
CA ALA A 10 -6.71 -9.66 1.92
C ALA A 10 -6.48 -8.63 0.84
N LEU A 11 -7.58 -8.02 0.41
CA LEU A 11 -7.62 -6.93 -0.56
C LEU A 11 -8.00 -5.63 0.16
N ALA A 12 -7.16 -4.60 0.00
CA ALA A 12 -7.49 -3.23 0.39
C ALA A 12 -7.59 -2.37 -0.86
N PHE A 13 -8.61 -1.52 -0.96
CA PHE A 13 -8.79 -0.62 -2.09
C PHE A 13 -8.40 0.80 -1.69
N TYR A 14 -7.52 1.41 -2.50
CA TYR A 14 -7.20 2.82 -2.42
C TYR A 14 -7.75 3.52 -3.65
N THR A 15 -8.20 4.75 -3.49
CA THR A 15 -8.69 5.57 -4.59
C THR A 15 -7.78 6.78 -4.73
N ALA A 16 -7.27 7.00 -5.94
CA ALA A 16 -6.53 8.21 -6.28
C ALA A 16 -7.33 9.03 -7.29
N GLU A 17 -7.39 10.34 -7.08
CA GLU A 17 -8.10 11.29 -7.93
C GLU A 17 -7.18 12.46 -8.29
N ASN A 18 -7.03 12.75 -9.58
CA ASN A 18 -6.32 13.94 -10.02
C ASN A 18 -7.25 15.16 -10.00
N LYS A 19 -7.11 15.96 -8.94
CA LYS A 19 -7.88 17.21 -8.75
C LYS A 19 -7.33 18.43 -9.51
N SER A 20 -6.26 18.26 -10.29
CA SER A 20 -5.67 19.35 -11.07
C SER A 20 -6.28 19.46 -12.46
N SER A 21 -6.08 20.60 -13.13
CA SER A 21 -6.53 20.84 -14.50
C SER A 21 -5.58 20.30 -15.57
N THR A 22 -4.49 19.61 -15.17
CA THR A 22 -3.46 19.08 -16.07
C THR A 22 -3.23 17.58 -15.82
N PRO A 23 -2.79 16.79 -16.82
CA PRO A 23 -2.36 15.42 -16.57
C PRO A 23 -1.23 15.39 -15.53
N ILE A 24 -1.30 14.43 -14.60
CA ILE A 24 -0.25 14.17 -13.61
C ILE A 24 0.25 12.75 -13.85
N THR A 25 1.53 12.61 -14.17
CA THR A 25 2.23 11.33 -14.06
C THR A 25 2.85 11.26 -12.68
N GLY A 26 2.62 10.15 -11.98
CA GLY A 26 3.24 9.95 -10.68
C GLY A 26 3.54 8.50 -10.37
N VAL A 27 4.46 8.32 -9.44
CA VAL A 27 4.90 7.03 -8.94
C VAL A 27 4.51 6.94 -7.48
N SER A 28 3.96 5.80 -7.08
CA SER A 28 3.63 5.53 -5.70
C SER A 28 4.75 4.75 -5.01
N THR A 29 5.14 5.20 -3.82
CA THR A 29 5.95 4.41 -2.89
C THR A 29 5.14 4.08 -1.66
N TYR A 30 5.55 3.05 -0.93
CA TYR A 30 4.86 2.63 0.28
C TYR A 30 5.82 2.42 1.44
N ASN A 31 5.29 2.53 2.66
CA ASN A 31 5.97 2.16 3.88
C ASN A 31 5.03 1.40 4.81
N VAL A 32 5.60 0.51 5.62
CA VAL A 32 4.88 -0.30 6.61
C VAL A 32 5.30 0.14 8.01
N THR A 33 4.34 0.34 8.90
CA THR A 33 4.57 0.73 10.30
C THR A 33 3.74 -0.14 11.23
N PRO A 34 4.31 -0.66 12.34
CA PRO A 34 5.70 -0.53 12.75
C PRO A 34 6.67 -1.30 11.83
N MET A 35 7.88 -0.76 11.62
CA MET A 35 8.86 -1.35 10.67
C MET A 35 9.16 -2.82 10.96
N LYS A 36 9.17 -3.20 12.25
CA LYS A 36 9.40 -4.58 12.69
C LYS A 36 8.34 -5.57 12.18
N ALA A 37 7.10 -5.11 11.96
CA ALA A 37 6.05 -5.92 11.36
C ALA A 37 6.12 -5.97 9.82
N GLY A 38 6.91 -5.07 9.20
CA GLY A 38 7.07 -5.02 7.75
C GLY A 38 7.72 -6.28 7.16
N VAL A 39 8.50 -7.02 7.95
CA VAL A 39 9.14 -8.28 7.52
C VAL A 39 8.11 -9.39 7.28
N TYR A 40 7.00 -9.36 8.03
CA TYR A 40 5.88 -10.31 7.90
C TYR A 40 4.82 -9.83 6.91
N PHE A 41 4.91 -8.58 6.45
CA PHE A 41 3.93 -8.00 5.54
C PHE A 41 4.30 -8.33 4.09
N ASN A 42 3.63 -9.33 3.54
CA ASN A 42 3.89 -9.79 2.18
C ASN A 42 2.87 -9.20 1.20
N LYS A 43 3.35 -8.36 0.27
CA LYS A 43 2.55 -7.89 -0.86
C LYS A 43 2.61 -8.91 -2.00
N ILE A 44 1.44 -9.37 -2.44
CA ILE A 44 1.32 -10.33 -3.54
C ILE A 44 1.30 -9.60 -4.89
N GLN A 45 0.58 -8.47 -4.97
CA GLN A 45 0.55 -7.63 -6.17
C GLN A 45 0.89 -6.19 -5.82
N CYS A 46 1.83 -5.62 -6.57
CA CYS A 46 2.38 -4.30 -6.31
C CYS A 46 2.15 -3.41 -7.54
N PHE A 47 1.26 -2.42 -7.39
CA PHE A 47 1.19 -1.27 -8.30
C PHE A 47 2.26 -0.21 -7.98
N CYS A 48 2.99 -0.34 -6.86
CA CYS A 48 4.14 0.53 -6.65
C CYS A 48 5.14 0.22 -7.76
N PHE A 49 5.64 1.27 -8.39
CA PHE A 49 6.59 1.29 -9.50
C PHE A 49 6.04 1.36 -10.93
N GLU A 50 4.71 1.29 -11.14
CA GLU A 50 4.17 1.66 -12.45
C GLU A 50 3.82 3.16 -12.45
N GLU A 51 4.34 3.88 -13.45
CA GLU A 51 3.99 5.27 -13.70
C GLU A 51 2.50 5.36 -14.02
N GLN A 52 1.73 5.94 -13.11
CA GLN A 52 0.31 6.16 -13.32
C GLN A 52 0.12 7.57 -13.85
N ARG A 53 -0.33 7.66 -15.11
CA ARG A 53 -0.75 8.92 -15.71
C ARG A 53 -2.25 9.11 -15.46
N LEU A 54 -2.57 10.12 -14.66
CA LEU A 54 -3.95 10.51 -14.35
C LEU A 54 -4.31 11.78 -15.13
N LEU A 55 -5.38 11.73 -15.91
CA LEU A 55 -5.97 12.88 -16.58
C LEU A 55 -6.68 13.81 -15.60
N PRO A 56 -6.97 15.07 -15.98
CA PRO A 56 -7.72 15.99 -15.13
C PRO A 56 -9.08 15.41 -14.71
N GLY A 57 -9.34 15.34 -13.41
CA GLY A 57 -10.57 14.77 -12.85
C GLY A 57 -10.67 13.25 -12.92
N GLU A 58 -9.63 12.56 -13.38
CA GLU A 58 -9.62 11.10 -13.44
C GLU A 58 -9.44 10.49 -12.05
N GLN A 59 -10.21 9.45 -11.79
CA GLN A 59 -10.18 8.68 -10.56
C GLN A 59 -9.86 7.22 -10.90
N ILE A 60 -8.86 6.66 -10.23
CA ILE A 60 -8.48 5.25 -10.37
C ILE A 60 -8.56 4.55 -9.03
N ASP A 61 -8.99 3.29 -9.06
CA ASP A 61 -8.93 2.40 -7.91
C ASP A 61 -7.67 1.53 -7.99
N MET A 62 -6.88 1.56 -6.92
CA MET A 62 -5.64 0.83 -6.75
C MET A 62 -5.85 -0.24 -5.68
N PRO A 63 -6.22 -1.47 -6.08
CA PRO A 63 -6.30 -2.58 -5.15
C PRO A 63 -4.90 -3.01 -4.72
N VAL A 64 -4.73 -3.22 -3.42
CA VAL A 64 -3.52 -3.78 -2.81
C VAL A 64 -3.87 -5.17 -2.29
N PHE A 65 -3.23 -6.17 -2.88
CA PHE A 65 -3.37 -7.56 -2.45
C PHE A 65 -2.18 -7.95 -1.58
N PHE A 66 -2.47 -8.32 -0.33
CA PHE A 66 -1.45 -8.62 0.66
C PHE A 66 -1.90 -9.75 1.59
N TYR A 67 -0.95 -10.31 2.33
CA TYR A 67 -1.22 -11.16 3.49
C TYR A 67 -0.17 -10.88 4.57
N ILE A 68 -0.48 -11.27 5.79
CA ILE A 68 0.47 -11.22 6.90
C ILE A 68 0.98 -12.64 7.11
N ASP A 69 2.29 -12.82 7.17
CA ASP A 69 2.89 -14.12 7.44
C ASP A 69 2.48 -14.62 8.84
N PRO A 70 1.97 -15.86 8.98
CA PRO A 70 1.60 -16.43 10.28
C PRO A 70 2.75 -16.51 11.28
N GLU A 71 4.02 -16.51 10.84
CA GLU A 71 5.19 -16.48 11.74
C GLU A 71 5.21 -15.24 12.66
N ILE A 72 4.43 -14.19 12.36
CA ILE A 72 4.27 -13.02 13.23
C ILE A 72 3.72 -13.38 14.63
N GLU A 73 2.93 -14.45 14.73
CA GLU A 73 2.36 -14.91 16.02
C GLU A 73 3.38 -15.69 16.86
N GLU A 74 4.45 -16.19 16.24
CA GLU A 74 5.49 -16.97 16.90
C GLU A 74 6.69 -16.12 17.33
N ASP A 75 6.84 -14.89 16.83
CA ASP A 75 7.93 -13.99 17.21
C ASP A 75 7.59 -13.17 18.48
N PRO A 76 8.29 -13.36 19.61
CA PRO A 76 8.09 -12.58 20.83
C PRO A 76 8.32 -11.07 20.64
N LYS A 77 9.07 -10.65 19.60
CA LYS A 77 9.27 -9.23 19.29
C LYS A 77 8.00 -8.57 18.73
N MET A 78 7.04 -9.37 18.28
CA MET A 78 5.76 -8.93 17.72
C MET A 78 4.67 -8.88 18.77
N ASP A 79 4.94 -9.30 20.01
CA ASP A 79 4.01 -9.19 21.13
C ASP A 79 3.46 -7.76 21.27
N GLY A 80 2.13 -7.67 21.28
CA GLY A 80 1.39 -6.41 21.38
C GLY A 80 1.21 -5.64 20.07
N ILE A 81 1.77 -6.09 18.94
CA ILE A 81 1.50 -5.49 17.63
C ILE A 81 0.20 -6.06 17.06
N ASN A 82 -0.89 -5.32 17.24
CA ASN A 82 -2.20 -5.67 16.65
C ASN A 82 -2.57 -4.78 15.46
N ASN A 83 -1.78 -3.75 15.18
CA ASN A 83 -2.07 -2.77 14.15
C ASN A 83 -0.85 -2.60 13.24
N ILE A 84 -1.05 -2.83 11.95
CA ILE A 84 -0.09 -2.54 10.90
C ILE A 84 -0.69 -1.47 10.01
N ILE A 85 0.08 -0.41 9.78
CA ILE A 85 -0.29 0.75 8.97
C ILE A 85 0.51 0.65 7.68
N LEU A 86 -0.21 0.57 6.57
CA LEU A 86 0.34 0.68 5.24
C LEU A 86 0.10 2.11 4.74
N SER A 87 1.18 2.87 4.66
CA SER A 87 1.16 4.24 4.16
C SER A 87 1.66 4.26 2.72
N TYR A 88 0.90 4.91 1.85
CA TYR A 88 1.25 5.14 0.45
C TYR A 88 1.52 6.63 0.26
N THR A 89 2.64 6.94 -0.40
CA THR A 89 2.98 8.31 -0.78
C THR A 89 3.07 8.38 -2.30
N PHE A 90 2.31 9.30 -2.89
CA PHE A 90 2.30 9.52 -4.33
C PHE A 90 3.22 10.69 -4.66
N PHE A 91 4.22 10.44 -5.51
CA PHE A 91 5.16 11.46 -5.97
C PHE A 91 4.86 11.79 -7.42
N LYS A 92 4.71 13.09 -7.72
CA LYS A 92 4.63 13.56 -9.09
C LYS A 92 5.99 13.38 -9.76
N VAL A 93 6.01 12.69 -10.90
CA VAL A 93 7.18 12.64 -11.79
C VAL A 93 7.01 13.79 -12.77
N SER A 94 7.87 14.80 -12.67
CA SER A 94 7.96 15.83 -13.71
C SER A 94 8.74 15.26 -14.88
N GLU A 95 8.12 15.20 -16.06
CA GLU A 95 8.86 15.08 -17.32
C GLU A 95 9.74 16.34 -17.45
N GLU A 96 11.06 16.17 -17.58
CA GLU A 96 11.96 17.19 -18.12
C GLU A 96 11.81 17.29 -19.64
#